data_AF-A0A1F3T458-F1
#
_entry.id   AF-A0A1F3T458-F1
#
_cell.length_a   1.000
_cell.length_b   1.000
_cell.length_c   1.000
_cell.angle_alpha   90.00
_cell.angle_beta   90.00
_cell.angle_gamma   90.00
#
_symmetry.space_group_name_H-M   'P 1'
#
loop_
_entity.id
_entity.type
_entity.pdbx_description
1 polymer ?
#
loop_
_entity_poly.entity_id
_entity_poly.type
_entity_poly.pdbx_seq_one_letter_code
_entity_poly.pdbx_strand_id
1 'polypeptide(L)'
;MQNPKKKYLSFTLVTASTVALAFAAMSACTGNQATAKPNFITKDPPKPGVVAKIGNEEITEDQLIGQDKLDFFELQKREYELKMDRLNKLLADKLIGAEAQKAGMPMEQYIDKKIVGGEIKISDAEYKKFVAEKHIPESQINPQIKERINSFLQAQKKQDLVQAHIAKLTKSNPVEVYFKKPKMQVEVDAGQAPFFGGKNAKVTIVEFSDFQCPFCGRAAETVNQLKKKYGNKIKVAFKHFPLPMHREARPASEASMCVNEQSTDKFWKFHDLVFKNPEKLDTASLEGYAKQSGADVKKFNECVQAKKYADYVQKDMEYGEKIGVKSTPTFFINGQIVSGAVPIETFAEIIDEELEAK
;
A
#
# COMPACT_ATOMS: atom_id res chain seq x y z
N MET A 1 -36.66 3.92 48.64
CA MET A 1 -37.71 2.95 48.99
C MET A 1 -37.62 1.74 48.05
N GLN A 2 -37.94 0.56 48.57
CA GLN A 2 -38.42 -0.68 47.91
C GLN A 2 -38.02 -1.02 46.45
N ASN A 3 -37.28 -2.13 46.34
CA ASN A 3 -37.18 -3.03 45.18
C ASN A 3 -38.36 -4.04 45.19
N PRO A 4 -39.06 -4.30 44.07
CA PRO A 4 -39.97 -5.43 43.92
C PRO A 4 -39.34 -6.60 43.12
N LYS A 5 -39.11 -7.73 43.80
CA LYS A 5 -38.69 -9.01 43.19
C LYS A 5 -39.88 -9.77 42.56
N LYS A 6 -39.67 -10.40 41.40
CA LYS A 6 -40.28 -11.70 41.00
C LYS A 6 -39.18 -12.50 40.28
N LYS A 7 -38.65 -13.64 40.73
CA LYS A 7 -39.12 -14.91 41.36
C LYS A 7 -39.83 -15.90 40.41
N TYR A 8 -39.26 -17.11 40.38
CA TYR A 8 -39.55 -18.28 39.55
C TYR A 8 -40.80 -19.08 39.98
N LEU A 9 -41.44 -19.74 39.01
CA LEU A 9 -41.87 -21.16 39.02
C LEU A 9 -41.52 -21.72 37.61
N SER A 10 -41.04 -22.94 37.34
CA SER A 10 -40.96 -24.26 38.02
C SER A 10 -42.22 -25.13 38.04
N PHE A 11 -42.33 -26.05 37.08
CA PHE A 11 -42.84 -27.46 37.12
C PHE A 11 -42.44 -28.08 35.73
N THR A 12 -41.68 -29.17 35.50
CA THR A 12 -41.81 -30.63 35.84
C THR A 12 -43.16 -31.24 35.42
N LEU A 13 -43.30 -32.47 34.86
CA LEU A 13 -42.40 -33.59 34.47
C LEU A 13 -43.14 -34.42 33.36
N VAL A 14 -42.62 -35.35 32.53
CA VAL A 14 -41.32 -36.05 32.31
C VAL A 14 -40.93 -35.87 30.80
N THR A 15 -40.37 -36.73 29.93
CA THR A 15 -39.79 -38.11 29.82
C THR A 15 -38.48 -37.99 29.02
N ALA A 16 -37.35 -38.69 29.27
CA ALA A 16 -37.02 -40.10 29.56
C ALA A 16 -36.70 -40.96 28.32
N SER A 17 -35.43 -40.96 27.90
CA SER A 17 -34.73 -42.08 27.24
C SER A 17 -33.23 -41.97 27.51
N THR A 18 -32.59 -43.09 27.82
CA THR A 18 -31.28 -43.12 28.49
C THR A 18 -30.15 -43.60 27.59
N VAL A 19 -29.04 -42.86 27.56
CA VAL A 19 -27.69 -43.44 27.51
C VAL A 19 -26.86 -42.71 28.57
N ALA A 20 -26.17 -43.47 29.41
CA ALA A 20 -25.34 -42.94 30.49
C ALA A 20 -23.87 -43.32 30.27
N LEU A 21 -22.93 -42.45 30.66
CA LEU A 21 -21.89 -42.73 31.67
C LEU A 21 -20.80 -41.63 31.72
N ALA A 22 -20.06 -41.66 32.83
CA ALA A 22 -18.75 -41.02 33.04
C ALA A 22 -18.65 -39.49 32.86
N PHE A 23 -18.86 -38.78 33.98
CA PHE A 23 -18.05 -37.59 34.27
C PHE A 23 -16.57 -38.02 34.32
N ALA A 24 -15.71 -37.36 33.54
CA ALA A 24 -14.26 -37.32 33.76
C ALA A 24 -13.86 -35.86 33.99
N ALA A 25 -12.92 -35.62 34.90
CA ALA A 25 -12.61 -34.28 35.36
C ALA A 25 -11.95 -33.41 34.27
N MET A 26 -12.05 -32.08 34.42
CA MET A 26 -11.22 -31.14 33.66
C MET A 26 -9.75 -31.28 34.09
N SER A 27 -9.01 -32.20 33.48
CA SER A 27 -7.56 -32.21 33.55
C SER A 27 -7.03 -30.94 32.86
N ALA A 28 -6.33 -30.09 33.60
CA ALA A 28 -5.62 -28.97 33.01
C ALA A 28 -4.51 -29.51 32.10
N CYS A 29 -4.64 -29.33 30.78
CA CYS A 29 -3.64 -29.76 29.80
C CYS A 29 -2.42 -28.83 29.75
N THR A 30 -1.82 -28.56 30.91
CA THR A 30 -0.45 -28.06 31.01
C THR A 30 0.52 -29.18 30.63
N GLY A 31 1.07 -29.11 29.42
CA GLY A 31 2.18 -29.96 29.00
C GLY A 31 1.83 -31.07 28.02
N ASN A 32 1.66 -30.72 26.74
CA ASN A 32 2.25 -31.52 25.68
C ASN A 32 2.56 -30.64 24.44
N GLN A 33 3.70 -29.93 24.48
CA GLN A 33 4.30 -29.44 23.24
C GLN A 33 4.77 -30.66 22.44
N ALA A 34 4.50 -30.71 21.13
CA ALA A 34 4.96 -31.82 20.29
C ALA A 34 6.50 -31.89 20.31
N THR A 35 7.04 -32.93 20.95
CA THR A 35 8.50 -33.09 21.17
C THR A 35 9.24 -33.57 19.93
N ALA A 36 8.54 -34.20 18.98
CA ALA A 36 9.08 -34.61 17.69
C ALA A 36 9.22 -33.39 16.75
N LYS A 37 10.44 -32.88 16.61
CA LYS A 37 10.80 -31.90 15.57
C LYS A 37 11.12 -32.62 14.26
N PRO A 38 10.86 -32.02 13.09
CA PRO A 38 11.37 -32.52 11.82
C PRO A 38 12.90 -32.61 11.81
N ASN A 39 13.45 -33.68 11.25
CA ASN A 39 14.89 -33.87 11.12
C ASN A 39 15.39 -33.22 9.81
N PHE A 40 15.89 -31.98 9.90
CA PHE A 40 16.47 -31.28 8.76
C PHE A 40 17.99 -31.50 8.68
N ILE A 41 18.49 -31.78 7.46
CA ILE A 41 19.93 -31.92 7.18
C ILE A 41 20.32 -30.83 6.18
N THR A 42 20.96 -29.77 6.65
CA THR A 42 21.50 -28.71 5.81
C THR A 42 22.62 -29.24 4.92
N LYS A 43 22.58 -28.89 3.63
CA LYS A 43 23.59 -29.21 2.60
C LYS A 43 23.65 -28.07 1.60
N ASP A 44 24.73 -28.00 0.83
CA ASP A 44 24.78 -27.14 -0.36
C ASP A 44 23.68 -27.56 -1.36
N PRO A 45 23.06 -26.61 -2.08
CA PRO A 45 22.00 -26.90 -3.04
C PRO A 45 22.58 -27.68 -4.24
N PRO A 46 21.89 -28.72 -4.74
CA PRO A 46 22.41 -29.58 -5.82
C PRO A 46 22.53 -28.85 -7.16
N LYS A 47 21.81 -27.74 -7.32
CA LYS A 47 21.83 -26.79 -8.43
C LYS A 47 21.17 -25.46 -7.99
N PRO A 48 21.44 -24.32 -8.65
CA PRO A 48 20.80 -23.06 -8.32
C PRO A 48 19.26 -23.15 -8.32
N GLY A 49 18.62 -22.50 -7.34
CA GLY A 49 17.16 -22.41 -7.21
C GLY A 49 16.46 -23.59 -6.54
N VAL A 50 17.16 -24.68 -6.20
CA VAL A 50 16.63 -25.76 -5.34
C VAL A 50 16.98 -25.47 -3.89
N VAL A 51 15.96 -25.40 -3.03
CA VAL A 51 16.09 -25.01 -1.62
C VAL A 51 15.90 -26.17 -0.64
N ALA A 52 15.21 -27.24 -1.05
CA ALA A 52 15.07 -28.46 -0.26
C ALA A 52 14.85 -29.69 -1.16
N LYS A 53 14.95 -30.90 -0.58
CA LYS A 53 14.66 -32.17 -1.28
C LYS A 53 13.97 -33.17 -0.36
N ILE A 54 12.85 -33.76 -0.81
CA ILE A 54 12.13 -34.83 -0.12
C ILE A 54 12.38 -36.14 -0.88
N GLY A 55 13.42 -36.87 -0.46
CA GLY A 55 13.87 -38.10 -1.13
C GLY A 55 14.38 -37.83 -2.55
N ASN A 56 13.49 -37.94 -3.54
CA ASN A 56 13.77 -37.61 -4.94
C ASN A 56 13.06 -36.35 -5.46
N GLU A 57 12.05 -35.84 -4.76
CA GLU A 57 11.38 -34.59 -5.10
C GLU A 57 12.24 -33.39 -4.72
N GLU A 58 12.50 -32.47 -5.65
CA GLU A 58 13.18 -31.20 -5.40
C GLU A 58 12.15 -30.09 -5.17
N ILE A 59 12.38 -29.24 -4.17
CA ILE A 59 11.56 -28.05 -3.90
C ILE A 59 12.37 -26.83 -4.34
N THR A 60 11.79 -26.01 -5.21
CA THR A 60 12.40 -24.75 -5.67
C THR A 60 12.06 -23.57 -4.74
N GLU A 61 12.84 -22.49 -4.85
CA GLU A 61 12.57 -21.20 -4.20
C GLU A 61 11.14 -20.70 -4.53
N ASP A 62 10.72 -20.81 -5.80
CA ASP A 62 9.37 -20.46 -6.25
C ASP A 62 8.26 -21.28 -5.60
N GLN A 63 8.48 -22.58 -5.38
CA GLN A 63 7.53 -23.46 -4.68
C GLN A 63 7.49 -23.18 -3.18
N LEU A 64 8.62 -22.84 -2.57
CA LEU A 64 8.71 -22.50 -1.15
C LEU A 64 8.03 -21.16 -0.83
N ILE A 65 8.22 -20.15 -1.70
CA ILE A 65 7.64 -18.81 -1.53
C ILE A 65 6.16 -18.81 -1.94
N GLY A 66 5.79 -19.51 -3.01
CA GLY A 66 4.39 -19.75 -3.41
C GLY A 66 3.54 -18.48 -3.54
N GLN A 67 2.60 -18.30 -2.61
CA GLN A 67 1.66 -17.17 -2.54
C GLN A 67 2.23 -15.93 -1.81
N ASP A 68 3.36 -16.06 -1.11
CA ASP A 68 3.94 -15.01 -0.26
C ASP A 68 5.03 -14.21 -0.99
N LYS A 69 5.03 -14.25 -2.33
CA LYS A 69 5.97 -13.53 -3.21
C LYS A 69 6.01 -12.03 -2.94
N LEU A 70 4.88 -11.42 -2.58
CA LEU A 70 4.82 -10.01 -2.18
C LEU A 70 5.61 -9.74 -0.89
N ASP A 71 5.47 -10.59 0.12
CA ASP A 71 6.15 -10.40 1.42
C ASP A 71 7.66 -10.63 1.27
N PHE A 72 8.07 -11.63 0.49
CA PHE A 72 9.48 -11.83 0.13
C PHE A 72 10.04 -10.68 -0.73
N PHE A 73 9.26 -10.11 -1.64
CA PHE A 73 9.66 -8.93 -2.42
C PHE A 73 9.84 -7.69 -1.53
N GLU A 74 8.92 -7.41 -0.60
CA GLU A 74 9.06 -6.29 0.35
C GLU A 74 10.26 -6.48 1.30
N LEU A 75 10.61 -7.73 1.66
CA LEU A 75 11.87 -8.03 2.37
C LEU A 75 13.11 -7.73 1.52
N GLN A 76 13.14 -8.13 0.23
CA GLN A 76 14.25 -7.82 -0.68
C GLN A 76 14.38 -6.31 -0.93
N LYS A 77 13.25 -5.61 -1.10
CA LYS A 77 13.17 -4.15 -1.26
C LYS A 77 13.71 -3.43 -0.03
N ARG A 78 13.31 -3.86 1.17
CA ARG A 78 13.86 -3.34 2.43
C ARG A 78 15.37 -3.61 2.58
N GLU A 79 15.86 -4.76 2.12
CA GLU A 79 17.30 -5.06 2.09
C GLU A 79 18.05 -4.11 1.14
N TYR A 80 17.50 -3.85 -0.05
CA TYR A 80 18.03 -2.90 -1.02
C TYR A 80 18.02 -1.45 -0.50
N GLU A 81 16.91 -1.01 0.10
CA GLU A 81 16.80 0.30 0.76
C GLU A 81 17.88 0.47 1.83
N LEU A 82 18.07 -0.53 2.71
CA LEU A 82 19.12 -0.52 3.73
C LEU A 82 20.55 -0.52 3.14
N LYS A 83 20.78 -1.19 2.00
CA LYS A 83 22.05 -1.14 1.27
C LYS A 83 22.31 0.24 0.66
N MET A 84 21.31 0.86 0.02
CA MET A 84 21.39 2.23 -0.50
C MET A 84 21.64 3.24 0.61
N ASP A 85 20.93 3.11 1.73
CA ASP A 85 21.04 4.00 2.88
C ASP A 85 22.43 3.94 3.54
N ARG A 86 23.07 2.77 3.53
CA ARG A 86 24.48 2.58 3.94
C ARG A 86 25.47 3.09 2.90
N LEU A 87 25.23 2.86 1.61
CA LEU A 87 26.04 3.40 0.53
C LEU A 87 26.07 4.93 0.56
N ASN A 88 24.91 5.59 0.69
CA ASN A 88 24.82 7.06 0.75
C ASN A 88 25.59 7.65 1.94
N LYS A 89 25.62 6.95 3.08
CA LYS A 89 26.43 7.36 4.26
C LYS A 89 27.93 7.20 4.00
N LEU A 90 28.35 6.08 3.39
CA LEU A 90 29.74 5.89 2.96
C LEU A 90 30.16 6.91 1.88
N LEU A 91 29.26 7.33 0.98
CA LEU A 91 29.52 8.37 -0.01
C LEU A 91 29.68 9.75 0.65
N ALA A 92 28.92 10.06 1.71
CA ALA A 92 29.16 11.27 2.50
C ALA A 92 30.58 11.25 3.10
N ASP A 93 30.94 10.17 3.81
CA ASP A 93 32.23 10.02 4.48
C ASP A 93 33.42 10.08 3.50
N LYS A 94 33.27 9.47 2.31
CA LYS A 94 34.34 9.42 1.30
C LYS A 94 34.44 10.72 0.49
N LEU A 95 33.33 11.24 -0.03
CA LEU A 95 33.34 12.37 -0.96
C LEU A 95 33.47 13.70 -0.22
N ILE A 96 32.64 13.94 0.81
CA ILE A 96 32.71 15.17 1.60
C ILE A 96 33.94 15.14 2.52
N GLY A 97 34.32 13.97 3.04
CA GLY A 97 35.57 13.81 3.80
C GLY A 97 36.81 14.18 2.97
N ALA A 98 36.88 13.79 1.69
CA ALA A 98 37.96 14.17 0.80
C ALA A 98 38.00 15.68 0.51
N GLU A 99 36.85 16.31 0.27
CA GLU A 99 36.77 17.77 0.08
C GLU A 99 37.11 18.55 1.36
N ALA A 100 36.69 18.05 2.53
CA ALA A 100 37.04 18.62 3.83
C ALA A 100 38.55 18.52 4.11
N GLN A 101 39.16 17.38 3.79
CA GLN A 101 40.61 17.18 3.90
C GLN A 101 41.39 18.12 2.97
N LYS A 102 40.97 18.28 1.70
CA LYS A 102 41.56 19.28 0.77
C LYS A 102 41.42 20.71 1.29
N ALA A 103 40.32 21.03 1.97
CA ALA A 103 40.09 22.34 2.57
C ALA A 103 40.79 22.55 3.93
N GLY A 104 41.48 21.54 4.48
CA GLY A 104 42.12 21.61 5.80
C GLY A 104 41.12 21.70 6.96
N MET A 105 39.88 21.20 6.79
CA MET A 105 38.79 21.31 7.76
C MET A 105 38.34 19.94 8.28
N PRO A 106 37.93 19.82 9.55
CA PRO A 106 37.12 18.69 10.01
C PRO A 106 35.82 18.58 9.18
N MET A 107 35.38 17.36 8.87
CA MET A 107 34.23 17.11 7.98
C MET A 107 32.95 17.83 8.44
N GLU A 108 32.64 17.83 9.73
CA GLU A 108 31.49 18.57 10.27
C GLU A 108 31.60 20.08 10.05
N GLN A 109 32.78 20.67 10.30
CA GLN A 109 33.03 22.08 10.05
C GLN A 109 32.96 22.43 8.54
N TYR A 110 33.38 21.53 7.66
CA TYR A 110 33.20 21.69 6.22
C TYR A 110 31.72 21.66 5.84
N ILE A 111 30.94 20.70 6.35
CA ILE A 111 29.50 20.63 6.11
C ILE A 111 28.84 21.96 6.52
N ASP A 112 29.06 22.43 7.74
CA ASP A 112 28.40 23.65 8.24
C ASP A 112 28.84 24.92 7.50
N LYS A 113 30.14 25.06 7.16
CA LYS A 113 30.67 26.27 6.49
C LYS A 113 30.57 26.27 4.96
N LYS A 114 30.47 25.11 4.30
CA LYS A 114 30.57 24.97 2.83
C LYS A 114 29.37 24.28 2.17
N ILE A 115 28.58 23.50 2.91
CA ILE A 115 27.37 22.83 2.40
C ILE A 115 26.11 23.51 2.93
N VAL A 116 26.06 23.79 4.24
CA VAL A 116 24.93 24.51 4.88
C VAL A 116 25.08 26.02 4.71
N GLY A 117 26.27 26.57 5.00
CA GLY A 117 26.59 27.98 4.77
C GLY A 117 26.00 28.97 5.77
N GLY A 118 25.33 28.51 6.84
CA GLY A 118 24.73 29.38 7.84
C GLY A 118 23.77 28.65 8.80
N GLU A 119 22.97 29.42 9.53
CA GLU A 119 21.91 28.91 10.41
C GLU A 119 20.73 28.38 9.59
N ILE A 120 20.34 27.11 9.80
CA ILE A 120 19.16 26.54 9.15
C ILE A 120 17.89 27.06 9.82
N LYS A 121 17.17 27.95 9.14
CA LYS A 121 15.89 28.50 9.60
C LYS A 121 14.72 27.66 9.09
N ILE A 122 13.74 27.45 9.96
CA ILE A 122 12.47 26.81 9.65
C ILE A 122 11.41 27.91 9.60
N SER A 123 10.70 28.02 8.49
CA SER A 123 9.59 28.96 8.34
C SER A 123 8.32 28.42 8.99
N ASP A 124 7.42 29.29 9.41
CA ASP A 124 6.09 28.88 9.91
C ASP A 124 5.29 28.08 8.86
N ALA A 125 5.56 28.26 7.57
CA ALA A 125 4.95 27.49 6.50
C ALA A 125 5.42 26.03 6.50
N GLU A 126 6.73 25.79 6.64
CA GLU A 126 7.31 24.44 6.72
C GLU A 126 6.90 23.74 8.03
N TYR A 127 6.88 24.47 9.14
CA TYR A 127 6.37 23.99 10.42
C TYR A 127 4.91 23.55 10.33
N LYS A 128 4.02 24.41 9.80
CA LYS A 128 2.58 24.11 9.65
C LYS A 128 2.35 22.96 8.67
N LYS A 129 3.11 22.90 7.57
CA LYS A 129 3.07 21.79 6.62
C LYS A 129 3.40 20.46 7.32
N PHE A 130 4.49 20.39 8.08
CA PHE A 130 4.88 19.18 8.81
C PHE A 130 3.82 18.77 9.85
N VAL A 131 3.29 19.72 10.63
CA VAL A 131 2.22 19.46 11.61
C VAL A 131 0.97 18.86 10.95
N ALA A 132 0.54 19.41 9.81
CA ALA A 132 -0.59 18.89 9.05
C ALA A 132 -0.30 17.51 8.44
N GLU A 133 0.83 17.33 7.77
CA GLU A 133 1.21 16.05 7.15
C GLU A 133 1.36 14.92 8.17
N LYS A 134 1.91 15.22 9.36
CA LYS A 134 2.01 14.26 10.47
C LYS A 134 0.76 14.17 11.34
N HIS A 135 -0.30 14.92 10.99
CA HIS A 135 -1.60 14.91 11.68
C HIS A 135 -1.47 15.15 13.20
N ILE A 136 -0.53 16.00 13.61
CA ILE A 136 -0.24 16.28 15.03
C ILE A 136 -1.36 17.17 15.58
N PRO A 137 -2.14 16.72 16.59
CA PRO A 137 -3.24 17.52 17.14
C PRO A 137 -2.71 18.80 17.78
N GLU A 138 -3.31 19.95 17.49
CA GLU A 138 -2.87 21.25 18.04
C GLU A 138 -2.87 21.27 19.58
N SER A 139 -3.78 20.53 20.21
CA SER A 139 -3.85 20.34 21.66
C SER A 139 -2.63 19.63 22.28
N GLN A 140 -1.80 18.97 21.47
CA GLN A 140 -0.53 18.36 21.89
C GLN A 140 0.67 19.29 21.63
N ILE A 141 0.51 20.40 20.91
CA ILE A 141 1.61 21.29 20.53
C ILE A 141 1.93 22.26 21.66
N ASN A 142 2.85 21.85 22.53
CA ASN A 142 3.47 22.70 23.54
C ASN A 142 4.85 23.24 23.06
N PRO A 143 5.52 24.17 23.79
CA PRO A 143 6.80 24.72 23.36
C PRO A 143 7.92 23.68 23.12
N GLN A 144 8.01 22.64 23.95
CA GLN A 144 9.01 21.57 23.80
C GLN A 144 8.75 20.73 22.54
N ILE A 145 7.49 20.51 22.18
CA ILE A 145 7.11 19.81 20.96
C ILE A 145 7.36 20.70 19.73
N LYS A 146 7.07 22.00 19.80
CA LYS A 146 7.45 22.97 18.75
C LYS A 146 8.96 23.00 18.52
N GLU A 147 9.75 23.02 19.59
CA GLU A 147 11.21 22.97 19.53
C GLU A 147 11.70 21.66 18.88
N ARG A 148 11.22 20.50 19.35
CA ARG A 148 11.58 19.19 18.77
C ARG A 148 11.22 19.05 17.29
N ILE A 149 10.08 19.60 16.87
CA ILE A 149 9.69 19.66 15.44
C ILE A 149 10.67 20.53 14.66
N ASN A 150 11.03 21.71 15.17
CA ASN A 150 12.01 22.58 14.53
C ASN A 150 13.39 21.92 14.42
N SER A 151 13.91 21.30 15.48
CA SER A 151 15.19 20.58 15.45
C SER A 151 15.18 19.39 14.49
N PHE A 152 14.06 18.67 14.40
CA PHE A 152 13.88 17.60 13.40
C PHE A 152 13.93 18.16 11.97
N LEU A 153 13.20 19.24 11.68
CA LEU A 153 13.20 19.88 10.37
C LEU A 153 14.56 20.50 10.01
N GLN A 154 15.31 21.00 10.99
CA GLN A 154 16.69 21.49 10.81
C GLN A 154 17.64 20.34 10.45
N ALA A 155 17.54 19.21 11.16
CA ALA A 155 18.32 18.02 10.87
C ALA A 155 17.98 17.44 9.48
N GLN A 156 16.70 17.40 9.10
CA GLN A 156 16.27 17.00 7.75
C GLN A 156 16.88 17.90 6.68
N LYS A 157 16.72 19.23 6.79
CA LYS A 157 17.35 20.18 5.84
C LYS A 157 18.87 20.02 5.76
N LYS A 158 19.57 19.76 6.87
CA LYS A 158 21.03 19.49 6.87
C LYS A 158 21.36 18.22 6.08
N GLN A 159 20.54 17.17 6.19
CA GLN A 159 20.67 15.94 5.39
C GLN A 159 20.36 16.20 3.91
N ASP A 160 19.28 16.92 3.59
CA ASP A 160 18.88 17.22 2.21
C ASP A 160 19.97 18.01 1.46
N LEU A 161 20.58 19.01 2.11
CA LEU A 161 21.71 19.77 1.57
C LEU A 161 22.97 18.91 1.38
N VAL A 162 23.24 17.99 2.31
CA VAL A 162 24.33 17.00 2.18
C VAL A 162 24.08 16.05 1.00
N GLN A 163 22.87 15.53 0.81
CA GLN A 163 22.53 14.67 -0.32
C GLN A 163 22.58 15.43 -1.66
N ALA A 164 22.10 16.67 -1.71
CA ALA A 164 22.22 17.52 -2.90
C ALA A 164 23.70 17.81 -3.26
N HIS A 165 24.57 17.96 -2.26
CA HIS A 165 26.01 18.09 -2.48
C HIS A 165 26.64 16.79 -2.98
N ILE A 166 26.29 15.64 -2.41
CA ILE A 166 26.74 14.32 -2.89
C ILE A 166 26.31 14.10 -4.34
N ALA A 167 25.04 14.36 -4.68
CA ALA A 167 24.53 14.26 -6.06
C ALA A 167 25.28 15.17 -7.05
N LYS A 168 25.73 16.34 -6.61
CA LYS A 168 26.59 17.23 -7.42
C LYS A 168 27.99 16.63 -7.64
N LEU A 169 28.58 15.97 -6.64
CA LEU A 169 29.89 15.32 -6.76
C LEU A 169 29.80 14.06 -7.65
N THR A 170 28.79 13.21 -7.44
CA THR A 170 28.61 11.97 -8.20
C THR A 170 28.20 12.21 -9.65
N LYS A 171 27.60 13.37 -9.98
CA LYS A 171 27.36 13.77 -11.38
C LYS A 171 28.65 13.94 -12.20
N SER A 172 29.76 14.30 -11.56
CA SER A 172 31.08 14.41 -12.22
C SER A 172 31.94 13.14 -12.08
N ASN A 173 31.64 12.30 -11.10
CA ASN A 173 32.31 11.02 -10.87
C ASN A 173 31.26 9.96 -10.46
N PRO A 174 30.64 9.27 -11.44
CA PRO A 174 29.57 8.30 -11.19
C PRO A 174 29.98 7.19 -10.21
N VAL A 175 28.99 6.68 -9.49
CA VAL A 175 29.16 5.56 -8.54
C VAL A 175 28.55 4.32 -9.17
N GLU A 176 29.38 3.31 -9.46
CA GLU A 176 28.90 2.02 -9.93
C GLU A 176 28.30 1.21 -8.77
N VAL A 177 27.08 0.68 -8.97
CA VAL A 177 26.31 -0.05 -7.96
C VAL A 177 26.03 -1.47 -8.45
N TYR A 178 26.67 -2.45 -7.82
CA TYR A 178 26.63 -3.85 -8.25
C TYR A 178 25.56 -4.71 -7.53
N PHE A 179 24.86 -4.16 -6.52
CA PHE A 179 23.69 -4.81 -5.94
C PHE A 179 22.41 -4.40 -6.69
N LYS A 180 21.53 -5.36 -6.97
CA LYS A 180 20.38 -5.16 -7.87
C LYS A 180 19.23 -4.45 -7.13
N LYS A 181 18.62 -3.42 -7.76
CA LYS A 181 17.28 -2.93 -7.41
C LYS A 181 16.30 -4.10 -7.62
N PRO A 182 15.65 -4.64 -6.57
CA PRO A 182 14.75 -5.77 -6.72
C PRO A 182 13.54 -5.34 -7.55
N LYS A 183 13.13 -6.19 -8.48
CA LYS A 183 11.97 -5.97 -9.34
C LYS A 183 11.08 -7.19 -9.31
N MET A 184 9.90 -7.07 -8.73
CA MET A 184 8.79 -7.99 -8.97
C MET A 184 7.97 -7.41 -10.11
N GLN A 185 7.96 -8.09 -11.26
CA GLN A 185 7.06 -7.82 -12.36
C GLN A 185 6.02 -8.92 -12.41
N VAL A 186 4.75 -8.55 -12.26
CA VAL A 186 3.60 -9.44 -12.44
C VAL A 186 2.89 -9.02 -13.74
N GLU A 187 2.56 -9.98 -14.61
CA GLU A 187 1.75 -9.68 -15.79
C GLU A 187 0.30 -9.36 -15.36
N VAL A 188 -0.06 -8.08 -15.41
CA VAL A 188 -1.39 -7.61 -14.99
C VAL A 188 -2.18 -7.10 -16.19
N ASP A 189 -3.23 -7.82 -16.54
CA ASP A 189 -4.20 -7.38 -17.54
C ASP A 189 -5.22 -6.41 -16.90
N ALA A 190 -5.42 -5.27 -17.57
CA ALA A 190 -6.52 -4.35 -17.24
C ALA A 190 -7.87 -4.92 -17.70
N GLY A 191 -7.90 -5.72 -18.78
CA GLY A 191 -9.11 -6.28 -19.37
C GLY A 191 -10.11 -5.19 -19.77
N GLN A 192 -11.33 -5.31 -19.27
CA GLN A 192 -12.44 -4.35 -19.50
C GLN A 192 -12.54 -3.28 -18.40
N ALA A 193 -11.54 -3.15 -17.52
CA ALA A 193 -11.54 -2.17 -16.43
C ALA A 193 -11.74 -0.74 -16.95
N PRO A 194 -12.60 0.08 -16.32
CA PRO A 194 -12.70 1.50 -16.63
C PRO A 194 -11.33 2.17 -16.46
N PHE A 195 -10.92 2.95 -17.47
CA PHE A 195 -9.61 3.58 -17.48
C PHE A 195 -9.66 5.05 -17.91
N PHE A 196 -8.63 5.82 -17.58
CA PHE A 196 -8.37 7.14 -18.20
C PHE A 196 -6.98 7.20 -18.82
N GLY A 197 -6.76 8.22 -19.64
CA GLY A 197 -5.48 8.47 -20.31
C GLY A 197 -5.37 7.78 -21.67
N GLY A 198 -4.15 7.51 -22.12
CA GLY A 198 -3.88 6.99 -23.45
C GLY A 198 -4.24 5.51 -23.56
N LYS A 199 -5.18 5.13 -24.44
CA LYS A 199 -5.53 3.71 -24.70
C LYS A 199 -4.29 2.86 -25.02
N ASN A 200 -3.31 3.46 -25.72
CA ASN A 200 -2.05 2.84 -26.15
C ASN A 200 -0.83 3.48 -25.43
N ALA A 201 -0.98 3.91 -24.17
CA ALA A 201 0.10 4.50 -23.39
C ALA A 201 1.26 3.52 -23.15
N LYS A 202 2.50 4.02 -23.12
CA LYS A 202 3.71 3.24 -22.78
C LYS A 202 3.68 2.67 -21.36
N VAL A 203 2.96 3.32 -20.46
CA VAL A 203 2.82 2.93 -19.05
C VAL A 203 1.35 2.69 -18.74
N THR A 204 1.02 1.46 -18.35
CA THR A 204 -0.29 1.10 -17.79
C THR A 204 -0.16 0.90 -16.29
N ILE A 205 -1.05 1.55 -15.54
CA ILE A 205 -1.23 1.42 -14.10
C ILE A 205 -2.56 0.70 -13.89
N VAL A 206 -2.55 -0.46 -13.22
CA VAL A 206 -3.76 -1.15 -12.78
C VAL A 206 -3.88 -0.98 -11.27
N GLU A 207 -4.96 -0.36 -10.82
CA GLU A 207 -5.29 -0.17 -9.41
C GLU A 207 -6.34 -1.21 -8.98
N PHE A 208 -6.08 -1.92 -7.89
CA PHE A 208 -7.06 -2.70 -7.15
C PHE A 208 -7.50 -1.89 -5.92
N SER A 209 -8.76 -1.48 -5.91
CA SER A 209 -9.28 -0.48 -4.97
C SER A 209 -10.62 -0.85 -4.35
N ASP A 210 -10.95 -0.17 -3.27
CA ASP A 210 -12.13 -0.37 -2.44
C ASP A 210 -12.76 0.99 -2.10
N PHE A 211 -14.02 1.20 -2.49
CA PHE A 211 -14.72 2.48 -2.35
C PHE A 211 -15.02 2.92 -0.90
N GLN A 212 -14.91 2.03 0.07
CA GLN A 212 -15.10 2.33 1.50
C GLN A 212 -13.77 2.42 2.26
N CYS A 213 -12.68 1.92 1.67
CA CYS A 213 -11.34 1.95 2.28
C CYS A 213 -10.75 3.37 2.36
N PRO A 214 -10.43 3.91 3.56
CA PRO A 214 -9.89 5.26 3.71
C PRO A 214 -8.55 5.48 2.99
N PHE A 215 -7.72 4.44 2.86
CA PHE A 215 -6.47 4.53 2.10
C PHE A 215 -6.71 4.67 0.60
N CYS A 216 -7.74 4.00 0.06
CA CYS A 216 -8.13 4.17 -1.35
C CYS A 216 -8.63 5.59 -1.62
N GLY A 217 -9.40 6.18 -0.69
CA GLY A 217 -9.81 7.58 -0.76
C GLY A 217 -8.62 8.56 -0.89
N ARG A 218 -7.54 8.34 -0.12
CA ARG A 218 -6.30 9.15 -0.28
C ARG A 218 -5.57 8.86 -1.59
N ALA A 219 -5.53 7.60 -2.02
CA ALA A 219 -4.87 7.24 -3.27
C ALA A 219 -5.63 7.77 -4.51
N ALA A 220 -6.95 7.92 -4.45
CA ALA A 220 -7.75 8.60 -5.47
C ALA A 220 -7.35 10.08 -5.66
N GLU A 221 -6.79 10.74 -4.63
CA GLU A 221 -6.15 12.04 -4.78
C GLU A 221 -4.83 11.94 -5.55
N THR A 222 -3.95 10.99 -5.20
CA THR A 222 -2.69 10.72 -5.93
C THR A 222 -2.97 10.39 -7.40
N VAL A 223 -3.94 9.53 -7.69
CA VAL A 223 -4.42 9.17 -9.05
C VAL A 223 -4.90 10.41 -9.80
N ASN A 224 -5.66 11.31 -9.15
CA ASN A 224 -6.08 12.58 -9.74
C ASN A 224 -4.92 13.59 -9.94
N GLN A 225 -3.81 13.46 -9.21
CA GLN A 225 -2.58 14.21 -9.48
C GLN A 225 -1.78 13.60 -10.64
N LEU A 226 -1.67 12.25 -10.72
CA LEU A 226 -1.06 11.54 -11.85
C LEU A 226 -1.77 11.86 -13.17
N LYS A 227 -3.12 11.89 -13.15
CA LYS A 227 -3.97 12.34 -14.27
C LYS A 227 -3.59 13.74 -14.78
N LYS A 228 -3.21 14.65 -13.88
CA LYS A 228 -2.75 16.02 -14.21
C LYS A 228 -1.29 16.07 -14.67
N LYS A 229 -0.37 15.34 -14.02
CA LYS A 229 1.07 15.32 -14.40
C LYS A 229 1.31 14.65 -15.75
N TYR A 230 0.59 13.57 -16.05
CA TYR A 230 0.90 12.69 -17.18
C TYR A 230 -0.14 12.69 -18.30
N GLY A 231 -1.43 12.91 -17.99
CA GLY A 231 -2.51 12.84 -18.97
C GLY A 231 -2.47 11.57 -19.81
N ASN A 232 -2.36 11.72 -21.13
CA ASN A 232 -2.36 10.60 -22.07
C ASN A 232 -1.03 9.81 -22.17
N LYS A 233 0.03 10.20 -21.44
CA LYS A 233 1.28 9.42 -21.36
C LYS A 233 1.13 8.10 -20.60
N ILE A 234 0.15 8.04 -19.69
CA ILE A 234 -0.21 6.86 -18.90
C ILE A 234 -1.62 6.38 -19.27
N LYS A 235 -1.90 5.11 -18.95
CA LYS A 235 -3.24 4.54 -18.84
C LYS A 235 -3.44 4.15 -17.38
N VAL A 236 -4.48 4.64 -16.71
CA VAL A 236 -4.81 4.21 -15.34
C VAL A 236 -6.15 3.49 -15.37
N ALA A 237 -6.18 2.22 -14.99
CA ALA A 237 -7.34 1.34 -15.03
C ALA A 237 -7.71 0.85 -13.62
N PHE A 238 -9.01 0.86 -13.30
CA PHE A 238 -9.53 0.57 -11.96
C PHE A 238 -10.20 -0.80 -11.91
N LYS A 239 -9.75 -1.67 -11.01
CA LYS A 239 -10.32 -2.99 -10.70
C LYS A 239 -10.89 -3.02 -9.29
N HIS A 240 -11.98 -3.76 -9.11
CA HIS A 240 -12.70 -3.81 -7.84
C HIS A 240 -12.11 -4.86 -6.89
N PHE A 241 -11.74 -4.44 -5.70
CA PHE A 241 -11.28 -5.35 -4.64
C PHE A 241 -11.97 -5.02 -3.29
N PRO A 242 -13.32 -5.04 -3.21
CA PRO A 242 -14.05 -4.70 -2.00
C PRO A 242 -13.77 -5.71 -0.89
N LEU A 243 -13.17 -5.25 0.21
CA LEU A 243 -12.68 -6.10 1.29
C LEU A 243 -13.83 -6.60 2.19
N PRO A 244 -13.76 -7.82 2.77
CA PRO A 244 -14.89 -8.41 3.52
C PRO A 244 -15.38 -7.64 4.76
N MET A 245 -14.60 -6.71 5.32
CA MET A 245 -15.03 -5.84 6.42
C MET A 245 -15.79 -4.59 5.96
N HIS A 246 -15.74 -4.25 4.67
CA HIS A 246 -16.35 -3.08 4.06
C HIS A 246 -17.68 -3.45 3.36
N ARG A 247 -18.76 -3.46 4.13
CA ARG A 247 -20.08 -3.94 3.70
C ARG A 247 -20.64 -3.22 2.49
N GLU A 248 -20.36 -1.92 2.34
CA GLU A 248 -20.91 -1.10 1.26
C GLU A 248 -19.97 -1.01 0.04
N ALA A 249 -18.72 -1.44 0.16
CA ALA A 249 -17.74 -1.39 -0.93
C ALA A 249 -18.13 -2.27 -2.13
N ARG A 250 -18.76 -3.43 -1.89
CA ARG A 250 -19.27 -4.30 -2.97
C ARG A 250 -20.50 -3.69 -3.68
N PRO A 251 -21.56 -3.25 -2.98
CA PRO A 251 -22.64 -2.45 -3.59
C PRO A 251 -22.14 -1.23 -4.38
N ALA A 252 -21.22 -0.45 -3.82
CA ALA A 252 -20.62 0.70 -4.52
C ALA A 252 -19.84 0.30 -5.78
N SER A 253 -19.13 -0.85 -5.74
CA SER A 253 -18.43 -1.41 -6.90
C SER A 253 -19.39 -1.83 -8.01
N GLU A 254 -20.41 -2.62 -7.68
CA GLU A 254 -21.44 -3.06 -8.64
C GLU A 254 -22.20 -1.86 -9.25
N ALA A 255 -22.53 -0.87 -8.42
CA ALA A 255 -23.14 0.40 -8.86
C ALA A 255 -22.24 1.22 -9.79
N SER A 256 -20.93 1.32 -9.50
CA SER A 256 -20.00 2.07 -10.34
C SER A 256 -19.91 1.50 -11.77
N MET A 257 -19.99 0.17 -11.92
CA MET A 257 -19.99 -0.46 -13.24
C MET A 257 -21.31 -0.25 -14.00
N CYS A 258 -22.45 -0.17 -13.30
CA CYS A 258 -23.71 0.31 -13.88
C CYS A 258 -23.67 1.78 -14.37
N VAL A 259 -22.71 2.58 -13.89
CA VAL A 259 -22.40 3.90 -14.47
C VAL A 259 -21.40 3.80 -15.63
N ASN A 260 -20.37 2.95 -15.51
CA ASN A 260 -19.38 2.72 -16.58
C ASN A 260 -20.02 2.22 -17.89
N GLU A 261 -21.03 1.35 -17.80
CA GLU A 261 -21.81 0.88 -18.96
C GLU A 261 -22.34 2.05 -19.81
N GLN A 262 -22.69 3.16 -19.17
CA GLN A 262 -23.23 4.34 -19.84
C GLN A 262 -22.15 5.30 -20.35
N SER A 263 -20.96 5.30 -19.75
CA SER A 263 -19.73 5.96 -20.19
C SER A 263 -18.65 5.88 -19.10
N THR A 264 -17.42 5.59 -19.50
CA THR A 264 -16.25 5.61 -18.61
C THR A 264 -15.93 7.01 -18.06
N ASP A 265 -16.28 8.10 -18.76
CA ASP A 265 -16.17 9.47 -18.20
C ASP A 265 -17.18 9.71 -17.07
N LYS A 266 -18.34 9.04 -17.10
CA LYS A 266 -19.29 9.05 -15.98
C LYS A 266 -18.78 8.20 -14.82
N PHE A 267 -18.16 7.05 -15.09
CA PHE A 267 -17.50 6.24 -14.06
C PHE A 267 -16.48 7.08 -13.27
N TRP A 268 -15.58 7.81 -13.94
CA TRP A 268 -14.57 8.61 -13.22
C TRP A 268 -15.18 9.76 -12.41
N LYS A 269 -16.31 10.33 -12.84
CA LYS A 269 -17.07 11.30 -12.02
C LYS A 269 -17.74 10.65 -10.82
N PHE A 270 -18.29 9.45 -10.98
CA PHE A 270 -18.90 8.67 -9.90
C PHE A 270 -17.85 8.26 -8.85
N HIS A 271 -16.73 7.69 -9.30
CA HIS A 271 -15.53 7.41 -8.52
C HIS A 271 -15.09 8.63 -7.67
N ASP A 272 -14.92 9.79 -8.31
CA ASP A 272 -14.51 11.03 -7.65
C ASP A 272 -15.57 11.62 -6.70
N LEU A 273 -16.83 11.19 -6.79
CA LEU A 273 -17.91 11.58 -5.85
C LEU A 273 -17.95 10.62 -4.65
N VAL A 274 -17.86 9.32 -4.91
CA VAL A 274 -17.87 8.25 -3.91
C VAL A 274 -16.69 8.38 -2.96
N PHE A 275 -15.46 8.53 -3.47
CA PHE A 275 -14.27 8.67 -2.61
C PHE A 275 -14.24 9.98 -1.80
N LYS A 276 -15.02 11.00 -2.18
CA LYS A 276 -15.20 12.22 -1.37
C LYS A 276 -16.28 12.09 -0.29
N ASN A 277 -17.04 10.98 -0.28
CA ASN A 277 -18.15 10.74 0.64
C ASN A 277 -18.16 9.29 1.18
N PRO A 278 -17.06 8.77 1.77
CA PRO A 278 -16.93 7.35 2.13
C PRO A 278 -17.92 6.87 3.22
N GLU A 279 -18.59 7.79 3.91
CA GLU A 279 -19.66 7.48 4.90
C GLU A 279 -21.05 7.33 4.26
N LYS A 280 -21.23 7.67 2.98
CA LYS A 280 -22.53 7.77 2.28
C LYS A 280 -22.59 6.81 1.09
N LEU A 281 -22.46 5.53 1.38
CA LEU A 281 -22.43 4.46 0.37
C LEU A 281 -23.74 3.68 0.28
N ASP A 282 -24.80 4.16 0.94
CA ASP A 282 -26.14 3.59 0.83
C ASP A 282 -26.74 3.76 -0.58
N THR A 283 -27.75 2.95 -0.90
CA THR A 283 -28.39 2.92 -2.23
C THR A 283 -28.88 4.28 -2.73
N ALA A 284 -29.42 5.14 -1.85
CA ALA A 284 -29.94 6.45 -2.25
C ALA A 284 -28.80 7.46 -2.49
N SER A 285 -27.74 7.40 -1.69
CA SER A 285 -26.52 8.18 -1.96
C SER A 285 -25.83 7.74 -3.25
N LEU A 286 -25.74 6.43 -3.52
CA LEU A 286 -25.19 5.91 -4.78
C LEU A 286 -26.04 6.32 -6.00
N GLU A 287 -27.38 6.29 -5.92
CA GLU A 287 -28.25 6.85 -6.97
C GLU A 287 -27.98 8.35 -7.16
N GLY A 288 -27.82 9.09 -6.05
CA GLY A 288 -27.45 10.50 -6.05
C GLY A 288 -26.12 10.78 -6.76
N TYR A 289 -25.12 9.92 -6.61
CA TYR A 289 -23.83 10.06 -7.31
C TYR A 289 -23.91 9.63 -8.78
N ALA A 290 -24.71 8.60 -9.11
CA ALA A 290 -25.00 8.24 -10.49
C ALA A 290 -25.63 9.43 -11.23
N LYS A 291 -26.65 10.05 -10.65
CA LYS A 291 -27.29 11.28 -11.17
C LYS A 291 -26.29 12.43 -11.34
N GLN A 292 -25.46 12.72 -10.34
CA GLN A 292 -24.45 13.78 -10.40
C GLN A 292 -23.32 13.52 -11.42
N SER A 293 -22.98 12.26 -11.69
CA SER A 293 -22.03 11.89 -12.75
C SER A 293 -22.57 12.16 -14.17
N GLY A 294 -23.89 12.34 -14.30
CA GLY A 294 -24.62 12.44 -15.57
C GLY A 294 -25.14 11.09 -16.08
N ALA A 295 -25.31 10.08 -15.21
CA ALA A 295 -25.93 8.82 -15.56
C ALA A 295 -27.46 8.95 -15.69
N ASP A 296 -28.03 8.15 -16.59
CA ASP A 296 -29.45 7.84 -16.63
C ASP A 296 -29.78 6.99 -15.39
N VAL A 297 -30.51 7.60 -14.46
CA VAL A 297 -30.88 7.02 -13.17
C VAL A 297 -31.80 5.80 -13.33
N LYS A 298 -32.66 5.77 -14.36
CA LYS A 298 -33.55 4.64 -14.60
C LYS A 298 -32.73 3.41 -15.00
N LYS A 299 -31.83 3.57 -15.97
CA LYS A 299 -30.92 2.49 -16.41
C LYS A 299 -29.96 2.04 -15.32
N PHE A 300 -29.48 2.98 -14.51
CA PHE A 300 -28.66 2.67 -13.33
C PHE A 300 -29.42 1.78 -12.34
N ASN A 301 -30.65 2.17 -11.97
CA ASN A 301 -31.47 1.39 -11.04
C ASN A 301 -31.86 0.02 -11.61
N GLU A 302 -32.22 -0.07 -12.90
CA GLU A 302 -32.47 -1.34 -13.59
C GLU A 302 -31.24 -2.27 -13.54
N CYS A 303 -30.04 -1.73 -13.79
CA CYS A 303 -28.77 -2.47 -13.74
C CYS A 303 -28.39 -2.94 -12.33
N VAL A 304 -28.54 -2.09 -11.32
CA VAL A 304 -28.24 -2.40 -9.91
C VAL A 304 -29.22 -3.42 -9.34
N GLN A 305 -30.52 -3.28 -9.62
CA GLN A 305 -31.54 -4.25 -9.19
C GLN A 305 -31.31 -5.63 -9.83
N ALA A 306 -30.87 -5.67 -11.09
CA ALA A 306 -30.48 -6.90 -11.78
C ALA A 306 -29.12 -7.49 -11.32
N LYS A 307 -28.38 -6.79 -10.44
CA LYS A 307 -27.01 -7.16 -10.00
C LYS A 307 -26.05 -7.46 -11.15
N LYS A 308 -26.20 -6.75 -12.28
CA LYS A 308 -25.58 -7.07 -13.58
C LYS A 308 -24.05 -7.23 -13.53
N TYR A 309 -23.38 -6.56 -12.60
CA TYR A 309 -21.93 -6.55 -12.45
C TYR A 309 -21.41 -7.33 -11.22
N ALA A 310 -22.25 -8.08 -10.49
CA ALA A 310 -21.82 -8.89 -9.34
C ALA A 310 -20.74 -9.93 -9.72
N ASP A 311 -20.91 -10.61 -10.85
CA ASP A 311 -19.93 -11.54 -11.42
C ASP A 311 -18.65 -10.85 -11.90
N TYR A 312 -18.74 -9.58 -12.31
CA TYR A 312 -17.58 -8.80 -12.77
C TYR A 312 -16.70 -8.42 -11.57
N VAL A 313 -17.32 -7.88 -10.51
CA VAL A 313 -16.63 -7.53 -9.26
C VAL A 313 -16.01 -8.78 -8.62
N GLN A 314 -16.73 -9.90 -8.62
CA GLN A 314 -16.22 -11.19 -8.15
C GLN A 314 -14.96 -11.64 -8.91
N LYS A 315 -14.93 -11.49 -10.24
CA LYS A 315 -13.78 -11.85 -11.09
C LYS A 315 -12.59 -10.90 -10.93
N ASP A 316 -12.82 -9.62 -10.65
CA ASP A 316 -11.73 -8.69 -10.30
C ASP A 316 -11.10 -9.06 -8.95
N MET A 317 -11.89 -9.50 -7.96
CA MET A 317 -11.38 -10.02 -6.68
C MET A 317 -10.56 -11.30 -6.86
N GLU A 318 -11.12 -12.33 -7.48
CA GLU A 318 -10.45 -13.60 -7.75
C GLU A 318 -9.15 -13.42 -8.56
N TYR A 319 -9.15 -12.48 -9.51
CA TYR A 319 -7.97 -12.13 -10.26
C TYR A 319 -6.92 -11.42 -9.40
N GLY A 320 -7.32 -10.47 -8.55
CA GLY A 320 -6.45 -9.79 -7.59
C GLY A 320 -5.79 -10.78 -6.62
N GLU A 321 -6.57 -11.67 -6.00
CA GLU A 321 -6.09 -12.71 -5.09
C GLU A 321 -5.05 -13.60 -5.79
N LYS A 322 -5.36 -14.06 -7.01
CA LYS A 322 -4.46 -14.90 -7.83
C LYS A 322 -3.12 -14.22 -8.16
N ILE A 323 -3.08 -12.89 -8.28
CA ILE A 323 -1.85 -12.13 -8.54
C ILE A 323 -1.19 -11.56 -7.27
N GLY A 324 -1.67 -11.93 -6.08
CA GLY A 324 -1.05 -11.57 -4.80
C GLY A 324 -1.53 -10.25 -4.19
N VAL A 325 -2.68 -9.70 -4.60
CA VAL A 325 -3.30 -8.54 -3.93
C VAL A 325 -3.83 -8.98 -2.56
N LYS A 326 -3.11 -8.58 -1.50
CA LYS A 326 -3.48 -8.87 -0.10
C LYS A 326 -4.17 -7.68 0.61
N SER A 327 -4.21 -6.50 0.00
CA SER A 327 -4.77 -5.27 0.59
C SER A 327 -5.09 -4.20 -0.47
N THR A 328 -5.85 -3.18 -0.09
CA THR A 328 -6.20 -2.03 -0.95
C THR A 328 -5.74 -0.69 -0.36
N PRO A 329 -5.28 0.26 -1.17
CA PRO A 329 -5.11 0.14 -2.62
C PRO A 329 -3.81 -0.62 -2.95
N THR A 330 -3.81 -1.40 -4.02
CA THR A 330 -2.59 -2.00 -4.59
C THR A 330 -2.52 -1.66 -6.07
N PHE A 331 -1.37 -1.14 -6.51
CA PHE A 331 -1.14 -0.71 -7.88
C PHE A 331 -0.09 -1.59 -8.58
N PHE A 332 -0.23 -1.76 -9.89
CA PHE A 332 0.78 -2.38 -10.75
C PHE A 332 1.10 -1.45 -11.92
N ILE A 333 2.32 -0.91 -11.96
CA ILE A 333 2.83 0.02 -12.98
C ILE A 333 3.70 -0.78 -13.96
N ASN A 334 3.19 -1.10 -15.14
CA ASN A 334 3.81 -2.07 -16.07
C ASN A 334 4.22 -3.39 -15.37
N GLY A 335 3.40 -3.83 -14.41
CA GLY A 335 3.63 -5.01 -13.58
C GLY A 335 4.50 -4.80 -12.34
N GLN A 336 5.20 -3.66 -12.19
CA GLN A 336 5.91 -3.31 -10.95
C GLN A 336 4.89 -2.96 -9.86
N ILE A 337 4.92 -3.64 -8.71
CA ILE A 337 3.93 -3.43 -7.66
C ILE A 337 4.22 -2.19 -6.79
N VAL A 338 3.18 -1.46 -6.42
CA VAL A 338 3.20 -0.38 -5.43
C VAL A 338 2.02 -0.58 -4.48
N SER A 339 2.31 -0.98 -3.24
CA SER A 339 1.31 -1.29 -2.22
C SER A 339 0.99 -0.07 -1.34
N GLY A 340 -0.30 0.19 -1.11
CA GLY A 340 -0.79 1.22 -0.21
C GLY A 340 -0.84 2.63 -0.79
N ALA A 341 -1.38 3.55 0.02
CA ALA A 341 -1.53 4.96 -0.32
C ALA A 341 -0.21 5.74 -0.10
N VAL A 342 0.74 5.58 -1.02
CA VAL A 342 2.06 6.23 -1.02
C VAL A 342 2.04 7.61 -1.72
N PRO A 343 3.07 8.47 -1.50
CA PRO A 343 3.18 9.77 -2.16
C PRO A 343 3.30 9.66 -3.69
N ILE A 344 2.95 10.73 -4.41
CA ILE A 344 3.03 10.79 -5.88
C ILE A 344 4.45 10.58 -6.39
N GLU A 345 5.47 10.96 -5.61
CA GLU A 345 6.89 10.83 -5.92
C GLU A 345 7.28 9.37 -6.20
N THR A 346 6.74 8.40 -5.46
CA THR A 346 6.99 6.97 -5.66
C THR A 346 6.40 6.47 -6.98
N PHE A 347 5.20 6.92 -7.35
CA PHE A 347 4.62 6.65 -8.67
C PHE A 347 5.43 7.34 -9.78
N ALA A 348 5.85 8.58 -9.54
CA ALA A 348 6.58 9.39 -10.50
C ALA A 348 7.93 8.76 -10.87
N GLU A 349 8.71 8.27 -9.90
CA GLU A 349 9.97 7.56 -10.16
C GLU A 349 9.76 6.39 -11.14
N ILE A 350 8.77 5.53 -10.88
CA ILE A 350 8.53 4.32 -11.67
C ILE A 350 7.93 4.66 -13.05
N ILE A 351 7.04 5.65 -13.12
CA ILE A 351 6.45 6.10 -14.40
C ILE A 351 7.50 6.79 -15.26
N ASP A 352 8.36 7.63 -14.67
CA ASP A 352 9.41 8.34 -15.40
C ASP A 352 10.51 7.33 -15.85
N GLU A 353 10.90 6.35 -15.02
CA GLU A 353 11.76 5.20 -15.43
C GLU A 353 11.16 4.40 -16.62
N GLU A 354 9.88 4.00 -16.55
CA GLU A 354 9.24 3.20 -17.62
C GLU A 354 8.94 4.02 -18.90
N LEU A 355 8.91 5.35 -18.83
CA LEU A 355 8.78 6.22 -20.00
C LEU A 355 10.12 6.47 -20.73
N GLU A 356 11.24 6.38 -20.02
CA GLU A 356 12.60 6.52 -20.59
C GLU A 356 13.20 5.20 -21.09
N ALA A 357 12.81 4.06 -20.51
CA ALA A 357 13.39 2.75 -20.82
C ALA A 357 12.97 2.11 -22.17
N LYS A 358 12.12 2.77 -22.96
CA LYS A 358 11.51 2.31 -24.22
C LYS A 358 11.19 3.51 -25.13
#